data_AF-A0A6L6JJ80-F1
#
_entry.id   AF-A0A6L6JJ80-F1
#
_cell.length_a   1.000
_cell.length_b   1.000
_cell.length_c   1.000
_cell.angle_alpha   90.00
_cell.angle_beta   90.00
_cell.angle_gamma   90.00
#
_symmetry.space_group_name_H-M   'P 1'
#
loop_
_entity.id
_entity.type
_entity.pdbx_description
1 polymer ?
#
loop_
_entity_poly.entity_id
_entity_poly.type
_entity_poly.pdbx_seq_one_letter_code
_entity_poly.pdbx_strand_id
1 'polypeptide(L)'
;MRILSVIAGLGLALSSSPVFTQHHNAPSEIGEQTRSWLALQRDGQAASAQPQPMAGPVAARIYERYQESFRYPIPEYYSGNDADASVLGD
;
A
#
# COMPACT_ATOMS: atom_id res chain seq x y z
N MET A 1 14.85 -50.18 -0.39
CA MET A 1 15.87 -50.24 -1.47
C MET A 1 15.56 -49.21 -2.54
N ARG A 2 16.07 -47.98 -2.41
CA ARG A 2 16.21 -46.97 -3.48
C ARG A 2 17.44 -46.10 -3.15
N ILE A 3 18.56 -46.63 -3.60
CA ILE A 3 19.85 -46.05 -4.02
C ILE A 3 20.18 -44.60 -3.57
N LEU A 4 21.24 -44.50 -2.77
CA LEU A 4 22.03 -43.28 -2.47
C LEU A 4 22.55 -42.61 -3.75
N SER A 5 22.65 -41.28 -3.75
CA SER A 5 23.74 -40.58 -4.43
C SER A 5 24.14 -39.34 -3.65
N VAL A 6 25.31 -39.46 -3.02
CA VAL A 6 26.10 -38.42 -2.36
C VAL A 6 26.77 -37.61 -3.47
N ILE A 7 26.56 -36.29 -3.50
CA ILE A 7 27.41 -35.39 -4.29
C ILE A 7 28.43 -34.78 -3.34
N ALA A 8 29.69 -35.13 -3.61
CA ALA A 8 30.88 -34.65 -2.97
C ALA A 8 31.07 -33.14 -3.20
N GLY A 9 31.74 -32.51 -2.23
CA GLY A 9 31.77 -31.07 -2.07
C GLY A 9 32.56 -30.31 -3.12
N LEU A 10 32.30 -29.00 -3.14
CA LEU A 10 33.23 -28.00 -3.58
C LEU A 10 33.22 -26.89 -2.54
N GLY A 11 34.30 -26.80 -1.76
CA GLY A 11 34.51 -25.74 -0.80
C GLY A 11 34.61 -24.41 -1.55
N LEU A 12 33.55 -23.62 -1.49
CA LEU A 12 33.57 -22.24 -1.92
C LEU A 12 33.93 -21.40 -0.71
N ALA A 13 35.19 -20.94 -0.66
CA ALA A 13 35.62 -19.93 0.29
C ALA A 13 34.85 -18.63 -0.04
N LEU A 14 33.79 -18.34 0.72
CA LEU A 14 33.13 -17.05 0.66
C LEU A 14 34.06 -16.03 1.33
N SER A 15 34.86 -15.36 0.50
CA SER A 15 35.49 -14.08 0.85
C SER A 15 34.37 -13.10 1.21
N SER A 16 34.17 -12.91 2.51
CA SER A 16 33.23 -11.93 3.05
C SER A 16 33.82 -10.54 2.85
N SER A 17 33.72 -9.98 1.65
CA SER A 17 33.93 -8.55 1.45
C SER A 17 32.88 -7.82 2.26
N PRO A 18 33.25 -6.90 3.18
CA PRO A 18 32.27 -6.00 3.75
C PRO A 18 31.74 -5.15 2.60
N VAL A 19 30.49 -5.41 2.20
CA VAL A 19 29.75 -4.50 1.35
C VAL A 19 29.54 -3.25 2.18
N PHE A 20 30.31 -2.20 1.89
CA PHE A 20 29.99 -0.87 2.37
C PHE A 20 28.67 -0.48 1.71
N THR A 21 27.58 -0.52 2.48
CA THR A 21 26.33 0.11 2.07
C THR A 21 26.58 1.61 2.03
N GLN A 22 26.92 2.12 0.85
CA GLN A 22 26.96 3.55 0.60
C GLN A 22 25.52 4.06 0.73
N HIS A 23 25.19 4.53 1.93
CA HIS A 23 23.91 5.14 2.23
C HIS A 23 23.88 6.50 1.51
N HIS A 24 23.46 6.48 0.25
CA HIS A 24 23.24 7.67 -0.55
C HIS A 24 22.00 8.37 0.00
N ASN A 25 22.17 9.15 1.07
CA ASN A 25 21.14 10.10 1.48
C ASN A 25 21.17 11.29 0.51
N ALA A 26 20.75 11.03 -0.74
CA ALA A 26 20.73 11.98 -1.83
C ALA A 26 19.26 12.24 -2.22
N PRO A 27 18.86 13.50 -2.48
CA PRO A 27 17.49 13.87 -2.89
C PRO A 27 16.92 13.07 -4.07
N SER A 28 17.78 12.41 -4.85
CA SER A 28 17.42 11.47 -5.91
C SER A 28 16.64 10.24 -5.43
N GLU A 29 16.82 9.81 -4.17
CA GLU A 29 16.24 8.58 -3.65
C GLU A 29 14.71 8.67 -3.55
N ILE A 30 14.18 9.78 -3.02
CA ILE A 30 12.72 9.99 -2.89
C ILE A 30 12.05 9.98 -4.26
N GLY A 31 12.65 10.66 -5.25
CA GLY A 31 12.09 10.72 -6.61
C GLY A 31 12.05 9.34 -7.27
N GLU A 32 13.10 8.54 -7.08
CA GLU A 32 13.16 7.18 -7.63
C GLU A 32 12.20 6.24 -6.91
N GLN A 33 12.14 6.29 -5.58
CA GLN A 33 11.15 5.54 -4.81
C GLN A 33 9.72 5.91 -5.22
N THR A 34 9.43 7.20 -5.41
CA THR A 34 8.11 7.67 -5.86
C THR A 34 7.76 7.09 -7.22
N ARG A 35 8.68 7.14 -8.20
CA ARG A 35 8.47 6.55 -9.53
C ARG A 35 8.23 5.04 -9.45
N SER A 36 8.99 4.34 -8.61
CA SER A 36 8.81 2.90 -8.38
C SER A 36 7.43 2.57 -7.81
N TRP A 37 6.96 3.31 -6.79
CA TRP A 37 5.62 3.13 -6.23
C TRP A 37 4.50 3.43 -7.22
N LEU A 38 4.64 4.48 -8.03
CA LEU A 38 3.67 4.80 -9.07
C LEU A 38 3.66 3.75 -10.18
N ALA A 39 4.82 3.22 -10.58
CA ALA A 39 4.90 2.12 -11.54
C ALA A 39 4.19 0.87 -10.99
N LEU A 40 4.43 0.50 -9.73
CA LEU A 40 3.76 -0.62 -9.08
C LEU A 40 2.24 -0.48 -9.05
N GLN A 41 1.73 0.71 -8.71
CA GLN A 41 0.28 1.00 -8.70
C GLN A 41 -0.32 0.96 -10.10
N ARG A 42 0.34 1.58 -11.08
CA ARG A 42 -0.10 1.61 -12.48
C ARG A 42 -0.16 0.22 -13.09
N ASP A 43 0.88 -0.59 -12.85
CA ASP A 43 1.01 -1.91 -13.45
C ASP A 43 0.11 -2.94 -12.77
N GLY A 44 -0.46 -2.60 -11.60
CA GLY A 44 -1.40 -3.45 -10.87
C GLY A 44 -0.80 -4.75 -10.35
N GLN A 45 0.53 -4.91 -10.37
CA GLN A 45 1.21 -6.15 -9.98
C GLN A 45 0.98 -6.51 -8.51
N ALA A 46 0.72 -5.50 -7.67
CA ALA A 46 0.36 -5.67 -6.26
C ALA A 46 -1.16 -5.73 -6.00
N ALA A 47 -2.00 -5.64 -7.04
CA ALA A 47 -3.44 -5.75 -6.87
C ALA A 47 -3.86 -7.19 -6.52
N SER A 48 -4.98 -7.33 -5.82
CA SER A 48 -5.54 -8.66 -5.54
C SER A 48 -5.85 -9.40 -6.84
N ALA A 49 -5.40 -10.65 -6.93
CA ALA A 49 -5.77 -11.55 -8.03
C ALA A 49 -7.27 -11.92 -8.02
N GLN A 50 -7.95 -11.73 -6.88
CA GLN A 50 -9.36 -12.02 -6.73
C GLN A 50 -10.22 -10.79 -7.04
N PRO A 51 -11.12 -10.86 -8.04
CA PRO A 51 -12.05 -9.78 -8.35
C PRO A 51 -12.89 -9.41 -7.11
N GLN A 52 -13.08 -8.10 -6.90
CA GLN A 52 -13.92 -7.55 -5.83
C GLN A 52 -15.19 -6.93 -6.47
N PRO A 53 -16.18 -7.75 -6.87
CA PRO A 53 -17.37 -7.24 -7.51
C PRO A 53 -18.24 -6.47 -6.52
N MET A 54 -18.87 -5.40 -7.00
CA MET A 54 -19.84 -4.63 -6.23
C MET A 54 -21.24 -5.09 -6.58
N ALA A 55 -22.07 -5.37 -5.57
CA ALA A 55 -23.47 -5.72 -5.81
C ALA A 55 -24.24 -4.51 -6.38
N GLY A 56 -25.12 -4.74 -7.35
CA GLY A 56 -25.93 -3.68 -7.97
C GLY A 56 -26.65 -2.75 -6.97
N PRO A 57 -27.33 -3.29 -5.93
CA PRO A 57 -27.96 -2.45 -4.91
C PRO A 57 -26.98 -1.58 -4.11
N VAL A 58 -25.73 -2.02 -3.94
CA VAL A 58 -24.69 -1.22 -3.28
C VAL A 58 -24.26 -0.07 -4.21
N ALA A 59 -24.07 -0.35 -5.50
CA ALA A 59 -23.76 0.68 -6.49
C ALA A 59 -24.86 1.76 -6.56
N ALA A 60 -26.14 1.35 -6.51
CA ALA A 60 -27.27 2.28 -6.50
C ALA A 60 -27.24 3.22 -5.27
N ARG A 61 -26.99 2.69 -4.08
CA ARG A 61 -26.88 3.50 -2.85
C ARG A 61 -25.65 4.42 -2.85
N ILE A 62 -24.54 3.98 -3.44
CA ILE A 62 -23.35 4.84 -3.60
C ILE A 62 -23.68 6.02 -4.51
N TYR A 63 -24.40 5.77 -5.62
CA TYR A 63 -24.83 6.82 -6.53
C TYR A 63 -25.78 7.81 -5.86
N GLU A 64 -26.78 7.32 -5.14
CA GLU A 64 -27.69 8.17 -4.35
C GLU A 64 -26.92 9.06 -3.37
N ARG A 65 -26.03 8.48 -2.56
CA ARG A 65 -25.19 9.26 -1.62
C ARG A 65 -24.33 10.30 -2.33
N TYR A 66 -23.76 9.96 -3.49
CA TYR A 66 -22.98 10.90 -4.27
C TYR A 66 -23.84 12.11 -4.68
N GLN A 67 -25.05 11.88 -5.20
CA GLN A 67 -25.97 12.96 -5.55
C GLN A 67 -26.34 13.79 -4.31
N GLU A 68 -26.62 13.15 -3.18
CA GLU A 68 -26.97 13.81 -1.93
C GLU A 68 -25.82 14.66 -1.36
N SER A 69 -24.56 14.28 -1.59
CA SER A 69 -23.39 14.99 -1.05
C SER A 69 -23.23 16.43 -1.56
N PHE A 70 -23.84 16.78 -2.70
CA PHE A 70 -23.77 18.12 -3.28
C PHE A 70 -24.99 18.99 -2.95
N ARG A 71 -25.96 18.46 -2.20
CA ARG A 71 -27.21 19.20 -1.91
C ARG A 71 -27.04 20.30 -0.87
N TYR A 72 -25.94 20.24 -0.12
CA TYR A 72 -25.62 21.23 0.90
C TYR A 72 -24.43 22.06 0.42
N PRO A 73 -24.44 23.38 0.64
CA PRO A 73 -23.28 24.20 0.37
C PRO A 73 -22.11 23.78 1.26
N ILE A 74 -20.88 23.95 0.77
CA ILE A 74 -19.69 23.79 1.58
C ILE A 74 -19.73 24.86 2.68
N PRO A 75 -19.62 24.49 3.97
CA PRO A 75 -19.58 25.48 5.04
C PRO A 75 -18.35 26.38 4.92
N GLU A 76 -18.51 27.67 5.22
CA GLU A 76 -17.40 28.64 5.29
C GLU A 76 -16.42 28.32 6.44
N TYR A 77 -16.92 27.66 7.48
CA TYR A 77 -16.14 27.28 8.66
C TYR A 77 -16.47 25.84 9.05
N TYR A 78 -15.45 25.11 9.48
CA TYR A 78 -15.63 23.82 10.12
C TYR A 78 -16.14 24.02 11.56
N SER A 79 -17.38 23.63 11.84
CA SER A 79 -17.91 23.58 13.21
C SER A 79 -17.70 22.16 13.75
N GLY A 80 -16.69 21.95 14.60
CA GLY A 80 -16.37 20.64 15.18
C GLY A 80 -17.35 20.14 16.25
N ASN A 81 -18.63 20.53 16.18
CA ASN A 81 -19.65 20.04 17.10
C ASN A 81 -20.31 18.77 16.55
N ASP A 82 -19.50 17.73 16.38
CA ASP A 82 -19.96 16.39 16.02
C ASP A 82 -19.97 15.48 17.27
N ALA A 83 -20.61 15.90 18.36
CA ALA A 83 -21.11 15.06 19.47
C ALA A 83 -20.18 13.97 20.07
N ASP A 84 -18.86 14.03 19.91
CA ASP A 84 -17.88 13.06 20.41
C ASP A 84 -16.96 13.64 21.50
N ALA A 85 -16.83 14.97 21.56
CA ALA A 85 -16.16 15.68 22.65
C ALA A 85 -16.83 15.50 24.03
N SER A 86 -18.03 14.92 24.09
CA SER A 86 -18.74 14.62 25.34
C SER A 86 -18.28 13.33 26.04
N VAL A 87 -17.42 12.51 25.41
CA VAL A 87 -17.01 11.17 25.91
C VAL A 87 -15.67 11.19 26.67
N LEU A 88 -15.02 12.35 26.81
CA LEU A 88 -13.76 12.51 27.55
C LEU A 88 -13.94 13.26 28.87
N GLY A 89 -15.10 13.10 29.52
CA GLY A 89 -15.52 13.89 30.66
C GLY A 89 -16.20 13.08 31.75
N ASP A 90 -15.56 12.00 32.21
CA ASP A 90 -15.85 11.28 33.44
C ASP A 90 -14.56 10.74 34.08
#